data_AF-A0A9Q0J6W6-F1
#
_entry.id   AF-A0A9Q0J6W6-F1
#
_cell.length_a   1.000
_cell.length_b   1.000
_cell.length_c   1.000
_cell.angle_alpha   90.00
_cell.angle_beta   90.00
_cell.angle_gamma   90.00
#
_symmetry.space_group_name_H-M   'P 1'
#
loop_
_entity.id
_entity.type
_entity.pdbx_description
1 polymer ?
#
loop_
_entity_poly.entity_id
_entity_poly.type
_entity_poly.pdbx_seq_one_letter_code
_entity_poly.pdbx_strand_id
1 'polypeptide(L)' 'MVLTKMREIAEAYLGTSVKKAVVAVPAYFSDSQRQATKDAAAVAGLVVTHIINSPTAAAIAYGFGKRATSVGVKNVLGL' A
#
# COMPACT_ATOMS: atom_id res chain seq x y z
N MET A 1 18.70 5.52 1.05
CA MET A 1 17.28 5.92 1.17
C MET A 1 16.40 4.88 0.49
N VAL A 2 15.46 4.24 1.21
CA VAL A 2 14.67 3.11 0.70
C VAL A 2 13.51 3.57 -0.20
N LEU A 3 12.70 4.54 0.25
CA LEU A 3 11.54 5.00 -0.52
C LEU A 3 11.92 5.68 -1.84
N THR A 4 13.03 6.42 -1.87
CA THR A 4 13.59 6.98 -3.11
C THR A 4 13.92 5.86 -4.10
N LYS A 5 14.53 4.77 -3.63
CA LYS A 5 14.87 3.64 -4.50
C LYS A 5 13.64 2.92 -5.02
N MET A 6 12.62 2.75 -4.18
CA MET A 6 11.35 2.14 -4.59
C MET A 6 10.63 3.00 -5.65
N ARG A 7 10.68 4.33 -5.51
CA ARG A 7 10.17 5.26 -6.55
C ARG A 7 10.92 5.08 -7.86
N GLU A 8 12.25 5.11 -7.86
CA GLU A 8 13.07 4.92 -9.07
C GLU A 8 12.77 3.60 -9.79
N ILE A 9 12.60 2.51 -9.03
CA ILE A 9 12.25 1.19 -9.61
C ILE A 9 10.88 1.26 -10.29
N ALA A 10 9.88 1.87 -9.63
CA ALA A 10 8.55 2.03 -10.19
C ALA A 10 8.55 2.94 -11.44
N GLU A 11 9.30 4.05 -11.40
CA GLU A 11 9.45 4.97 -12.54
C GLU A 11 10.14 4.30 -13.72
N ALA A 12 11.18 3.49 -13.47
CA ALA A 12 11.86 2.72 -14.50
C ALA A 12 10.95 1.66 -15.14
N TYR A 13 10.11 0.99 -14.34
CA TYR A 13 9.16 0.00 -14.85
C TYR A 13 8.03 0.65 -15.66
N LEU A 14 7.51 1.80 -15.22
CA LEU A 14 6.37 2.48 -15.85
C LEU A 14 6.78 3.44 -16.98
N GLY A 15 8.06 3.82 -17.07
CA GLY A 15 8.56 4.83 -18.01
C GLY A 15 8.02 6.25 -17.76
N THR A 16 7.44 6.49 -16.58
CA THR A 16 6.78 7.76 -16.23
C THR A 16 7.07 8.13 -14.78
N SER A 17 6.92 9.41 -14.42
CA SER A 17 7.18 9.87 -13.05
C SER A 17 6.08 9.43 -12.07
N VAL A 18 6.49 8.95 -10.90
CA VAL A 18 5.62 8.49 -9.82
C VAL A 18 5.62 9.51 -8.69
N LYS A 19 4.48 10.15 -8.46
CA LYS A 19 4.33 11.24 -7.48
C LYS A 19 3.49 10.89 -6.26
N LYS A 20 2.67 9.84 -6.35
CA LYS A 20 1.70 9.47 -5.31
C LYS A 20 1.90 8.02 -4.92
N ALA A 21 1.78 7.72 -3.64
CA ALA A 21 1.89 6.36 -3.12
C ALA A 21 0.94 6.09 -1.96
N VAL A 22 0.55 4.83 -1.81
CA VAL A 22 0.00 4.30 -0.57
C VAL A 22 1.13 3.58 0.15
N VAL A 23 1.30 3.85 1.45
CA VAL A 23 2.40 3.27 2.24
C VAL A 23 1.83 2.41 3.35
N ALA A 24 2.30 1.17 3.44
CA ALA A 24 1.91 0.23 4.48
C ALA A 24 2.80 0.38 5.73
N VAL A 25 2.19 0.34 6.91
CA VAL A 25 2.89 0.38 8.21
C VAL A 25 2.41 -0.73 9.14
N PRO A 26 3.19 -1.14 10.16
CA PRO A 26 2.71 -2.07 11.18
C PRO A 26 1.43 -1.57 11.86
N ALA A 27 0.50 -2.48 12.18
CA ALA A 27 -0.79 -2.11 12.75
C ALA A 27 -0.67 -1.38 14.10
N TYR A 28 0.37 -1.70 14.87
CA TYR A 28 0.67 -1.13 16.18
C TYR A 28 1.45 0.19 16.14
N PHE A 29 1.73 0.75 14.95
CA PHE A 29 2.39 2.06 14.87
C PHE A 29 1.51 3.17 15.46
N SER A 30 2.12 3.99 16.33
CA SER A 30 1.52 5.20 16.87
C SER A 30 1.34 6.27 15.79
N ASP A 31 0.58 7.32 16.10
CA ASP A 31 0.40 8.45 15.18
C ASP A 31 1.72 9.16 14.85
N SER A 32 2.64 9.29 15.82
CA SER A 32 3.95 9.88 15.60
C SER A 32 4.81 9.05 14.64
N GLN A 33 4.80 7.73 14.77
CA GLN A 33 5.53 6.82 13.86
C GLN A 33 4.90 6.83 12.46
N ARG A 34 3.57 6.90 12.36
CA ARG A 34 2.85 7.08 11.09
C ARG A 34 3.22 8.40 10.42
N GLN A 35 3.29 9.49 11.19
CA GLN A 35 3.68 10.79 10.66
C GLN A 35 5.13 10.78 10.17
N ALA A 36 6.06 10.24 10.97
CA ALA A 36 7.46 10.08 10.56
C ALA A 36 7.61 9.28 9.26
N THR A 37 6.74 8.27 9.04
CA THR A 37 6.72 7.51 7.79
C THR A 37 6.23 8.35 6.60
N LYS A 38 5.22 9.22 6.80
CA LYS A 38 4.77 10.17 5.78
C LYS A 38 5.86 11.20 5.45
N ASP A 39 6.55 11.69 6.47
CA ASP A 39 7.63 12.66 6.29
C ASP A 39 8.79 12.03 5.50
N ALA A 40 9.14 10.77 5.80
CA ALA A 40 10.13 10.02 5.02
C ALA A 40 9.72 9.86 3.54
N ALA A 41 8.43 9.67 3.26
CA ALA A 41 7.90 9.62 1.90
C ALA A 41 7.96 11.00 1.21
N ALA A 42 7.69 12.08 1.94
CA ALA A 42 7.82 13.44 1.43
C ALA A 42 9.27 13.78 1.06
N VAL A 43 10.25 13.38 1.88
CA VAL A 43 11.68 13.50 1.55
C VAL A 43 12.04 12.68 0.31
N ALA A 44 11.36 11.56 0.07
CA ALA A 44 11.48 10.77 -1.16
C ALA A 44 10.68 11.34 -2.36
N GLY A 45 10.08 12.53 -2.24
CA GLY A 45 9.30 13.17 -3.30
C GLY A 45 7.96 12.47 -3.60
N LEU A 46 7.43 11.71 -2.64
CA LEU A 46 6.15 11.01 -2.77
C LEU A 46 5.08 11.67 -1.90
N VAL A 47 3.92 11.92 -2.49
CA VAL A 47 2.71 12.32 -1.76
C VAL A 47 2.00 11.06 -1.28
N VAL A 48 1.95 10.86 0.05
CA VAL A 48 1.23 9.74 0.65
C VAL A 48 -0.26 10.03 0.62
N THR A 49 -1.02 9.30 -0.19
CA THR A 49 -2.47 9.45 -0.25
C THR A 49 -3.15 8.76 0.92
N HIS A 50 -2.68 7.56 1.28
CA HIS A 50 -3.17 6.78 2.41
C HIS A 50 -2.03 6.04 3.09
N ILE A 51 -2.06 6.01 4.42
CA ILE A 51 -1.31 5.03 5.22
C ILE A 51 -2.26 3.86 5.46
N ILE A 52 -1.83 2.65 5.14
CA ILE A 52 -2.61 1.44 5.40
C ILE A 52 -1.88 0.53 6.39
N ASN A 53 -2.63 -0.24 7.17
CA ASN A 53 -2.02 -1.26 8.02
C ASN A 53 -1.54 -2.43 7.14
N SER A 54 -0.31 -2.88 7.36
CA SER A 54 0.29 -4.03 6.66
C SER A 54 -0.61 -5.29 6.66
N PRO A 55 -1.19 -5.74 7.78
CA PRO A 55 -2.09 -6.91 7.74
C PRO A 55 -3.34 -6.67 6.89
N THR A 56 -3.86 -5.44 6.85
CA THR A 56 -4.99 -5.09 5.98
C THR A 56 -4.59 -5.11 4.50
N ALA A 57 -3.41 -4.58 4.15
CA ALA A 57 -2.89 -4.66 2.79
C ALA A 57 -2.69 -6.12 2.34
N ALA A 58 -2.17 -6.97 3.22
CA ALA A 58 -2.02 -8.40 2.96
C ALA A 58 -3.38 -9.11 2.76
N ALA A 59 -4.38 -8.79 3.60
CA ALA A 59 -5.73 -9.33 3.45
C ALA A 59 -6.39 -8.89 2.14
N ILE A 60 -6.20 -7.63 1.71
CA ILE A 60 -6.67 -7.13 0.42
C ILE A 60 -6.01 -7.90 -0.72
N ALA A 61 -4.69 -8.10 -0.69
CA ALA A 61 -3.97 -8.83 -1.72
C ALA A 61 -4.47 -10.29 -1.83
N TYR A 62 -4.66 -10.96 -0.69
CA TYR A 62 -5.20 -12.32 -0.65
C TYR A 62 -6.63 -12.40 -1.18
N GLY A 63 -7.49 -11.48 -0.74
CA GLY A 63 -8.88 -11.40 -1.18
C GLY A 63 -9.01 -11.08 -2.68
N PHE A 64 -8.11 -10.24 -3.21
CA PHE A 64 -8.08 -9.88 -4.63
C PHE A 64 -7.69 -11.09 -5.51
N GLY A 65 -6.63 -11.82 -5.14
CA GLY A 65 -6.21 -13.03 -5.87
C GLY A 65 -7.26 -14.14 -5.86
N LYS A 66 -8.04 -14.28 -4.78
CA LYS A 66 -9.15 -15.24 -4.71
C LYS A 66 -10.34 -14.84 -5.59
N ARG A 67 -10.67 -13.55 -5.70
CA ARG A 67 -11.76 -13.10 -6.59
C ARG A 67 -11.43 -13.28 -8.07
N ALA A 68 -10.17 -13.12 -8.48
CA ALA A 68 -9.74 -13.38 -9.86
C ALA A 68 -9.91 -14.85 -10.29
N THR A 69 -9.90 -15.78 -9.33
CA THR A 69 -10.07 -17.22 -9.56
C THR A 69 -11.49 -17.72 -9.27
N SER A 70 -12.38 -16.88 -8.74
CA SER A 70 -13.76 -17.25 -8.41
C SER A 70 -14.77 -16.39 -9.18
N VAL A 71 -14.97 -16.74 -10.45
CA VAL A 71 -16.27 -16.52 -11.12
C VAL A 71 -17.25 -17.51 -10.51
N GLY A 72 -17.78 -17.18 -9.33
CA GLY A 72 -18.70 -18.03 -8.60
C GLY A 72 -19.16 -17.33 -7.34
N VAL A 73 -20.38 -16.81 -7.38
CA VAL A 73 -21.07 -16.18 -6.25
C VAL A 73 -20.93 -17.09 -5.03
N LYS A 74 -20.26 -16.59 -3.98
CA LYS A 74 -20.36 -17.17 -2.64
C LYS A 74 -21.11 -16.17 -1.78
N ASN A 75 -22.44 -16.31 -1.80
CA ASN A 75 -23.29 -15.81 -0.73
C ASN A 75 -22.83 -16.47 0.56
N VAL A 76 -22.45 -15.68 1.55
CA VAL A 76 -22.26 -16.18 2.91
C VAL A 76 -22.87 -15.15 3.85
N LEU A 77 -24.15 -15.37 4.18
CA LEU A 77 -24.75 -15.29 5.52
C LEU A 77 -26.28 -15.24 5.40
N GLY A 78 -26.85 -16.44 5.29
CA GLY A 78 -28.05 -16.80 6.03
C GLY A 78 -27.63 -17.67 7.21
N LEU A 79 -28.35 -17.47 8.33
CA LEU A 79 -28.06 -17.83 9.74
C LEU A 79 -27.16 -16.84 10.48
#